data_AF-A0A383AA21-F1
#
_entry.id   AF-A0A383AA21-F1
#
_cell.length_a   1.000
_cell.length_b   1.000
_cell.length_c   1.000
_cell.angle_alpha   90.00
_cell.angle_beta   90.00
_cell.angle_gamma   90.00
#
_symmetry.space_group_name_H-M   'P 1'
#
loop_
_entity.id
_entity.type
_entity.pdbx_description
1 polymer ?
#
loop_
_entity_poly.entity_id
_entity_poly.type
_entity_poly.pdbx_seq_one_letter_code
_entity_poly.pdbx_strand_id
1 'polypeptide(L)'
;MATYSKVALSGASNGLNNKVAATSSAGDTVHTAHASALDEVWLYACNTSTSDVKLSIEWGATSDDERLTEVTIGAEAGWVLVIPGLLLSNSLVVKAFAG
;
A
#
# COMPACT_ATOMS: atom_id res chain seq x y z
N MET A 1 -28.29 3.43 -7.54
CA MET A 1 -27.39 2.39 -7.01
C MET A 1 -25.97 2.85 -7.29
N ALA A 2 -25.06 2.79 -6.32
CA ALA A 2 -23.67 3.13 -6.56
C ALA A 2 -23.03 2.09 -7.49
N THR A 3 -22.16 2.54 -8.41
CA THR A 3 -21.41 1.66 -9.30
C THR A 3 -20.06 1.35 -8.66
N TYR A 4 -19.73 0.08 -8.57
CA TYR A 4 -18.44 -0.39 -8.06
C TYR A 4 -17.74 -1.22 -9.15
N SER A 5 -16.43 -1.02 -9.31
CA SER A 5 -15.58 -1.79 -10.19
C SER A 5 -14.39 -2.33 -9.41
N LYS A 6 -13.95 -3.56 -9.74
CA LYS A 6 -12.68 -4.09 -9.25
C LYS A 6 -11.58 -3.64 -10.18
N VAL A 7 -10.54 -3.05 -9.61
CA VAL A 7 -9.36 -2.59 -10.33
C VAL A 7 -8.11 -3.16 -9.68
N ALA A 8 -7.06 -3.36 -10.48
CA ALA A 8 -5.76 -3.75 -9.95
C ALA A 8 -5.09 -2.55 -9.25
N LEU A 9 -4.21 -2.82 -8.28
CA LEU A 9 -3.33 -1.81 -7.73
C LEU A 9 -2.45 -1.24 -8.84
N SER A 10 -2.49 0.07 -9.03
CA SER A 10 -1.87 0.74 -10.18
C SER A 10 -0.34 0.79 -10.14
N GLY A 11 0.29 0.52 -8.99
CA GLY A 11 1.75 0.39 -8.90
C GLY A 11 2.27 -0.94 -9.44
N ALA A 12 1.42 -1.96 -9.52
CA ALA A 12 1.81 -3.30 -9.93
C ALA A 12 1.55 -3.57 -11.42
N SER A 13 2.38 -4.41 -12.01
CA SER A 13 2.18 -4.91 -13.36
C SER A 13 1.11 -5.99 -13.40
N ASN A 14 -0.11 -5.63 -13.81
CA ASN A 14 -1.19 -6.56 -14.17
C ASN A 14 -1.53 -7.62 -13.10
N GLY A 15 -1.61 -7.22 -11.83
CA GLY A 15 -2.02 -8.11 -10.73
C GLY A 15 -0.88 -8.92 -10.09
N LEU A 16 0.37 -8.67 -10.47
CA LEU A 16 1.53 -9.15 -9.73
C LEU A 16 1.70 -8.41 -8.40
N ASN A 17 2.58 -8.94 -7.53
CA ASN A 17 2.95 -8.24 -6.30
C ASN A 17 3.68 -6.93 -6.61
N ASN A 18 3.40 -5.90 -5.81
CA ASN A 18 4.23 -4.70 -5.76
C ASN A 18 5.50 -5.01 -4.95
N LYS A 19 6.67 -4.98 -5.60
CA LYS A 19 7.94 -5.15 -4.90
C LYS A 19 8.28 -3.84 -4.18
N VAL A 20 8.40 -3.91 -2.86
CA VAL A 20 8.91 -2.82 -2.03
C VAL A 20 10.43 -2.96 -1.95
N ALA A 21 11.14 -2.05 -2.61
CA ALA A 21 12.60 -1.97 -2.66
C ALA A 21 13.14 -0.75 -1.88
N ALA A 22 12.35 0.29 -1.72
CA ALA A 22 12.68 1.45 -0.91
C ALA A 22 12.85 1.05 0.57
N THR A 23 13.90 1.56 1.22
CA THR A 23 14.20 1.32 2.64
C THR A 23 13.95 2.53 3.53
N SER A 24 13.51 3.64 2.93
CA SER A 24 13.14 4.88 3.62
C SER A 24 12.13 5.68 2.80
N SER A 25 11.55 6.72 3.42
CA SER A 25 10.71 7.70 2.74
C SER A 25 11.53 8.46 1.67
N ALA A 26 10.98 8.78 0.49
CA ALA A 26 9.66 8.36 0.02
C ALA A 26 9.67 6.92 -0.50
N GLY A 27 8.61 6.16 -0.23
CA GLY A 27 8.50 4.76 -0.64
C GLY A 27 8.21 4.54 -2.13
N ASP A 28 8.15 3.27 -2.51
CA ASP A 28 7.68 2.83 -3.83
C ASP A 28 6.17 3.00 -3.96
N THR A 29 5.70 3.40 -5.13
CA THR A 29 4.27 3.58 -5.40
C THR A 29 3.54 2.23 -5.39
N VAL A 30 2.56 2.08 -4.50
CA VAL A 30 1.66 0.92 -4.46
C VAL A 30 0.43 1.18 -5.32
N HIS A 31 -0.17 2.36 -5.19
CA HIS A 31 -1.36 2.76 -5.93
C HIS A 31 -1.52 4.28 -5.97
N THR A 32 -2.05 4.80 -7.07
CA THR A 32 -2.50 6.18 -7.24
C THR A 32 -4.01 6.16 -7.30
N ALA A 33 -4.67 6.84 -6.37
CA ALA A 33 -6.12 6.89 -6.31
C ALA A 33 -6.72 7.59 -7.53
N HIS A 34 -7.98 7.33 -7.81
CA HIS A 34 -8.74 8.01 -8.83
C HIS A 34 -8.83 9.52 -8.52
N ALA A 35 -8.90 10.34 -9.58
CA ALA A 35 -8.90 11.79 -9.43
C ALA A 35 -10.17 12.34 -8.77
N SER A 36 -11.31 11.70 -9.02
CA SER A 36 -12.63 12.21 -8.61
C SER A 36 -13.55 11.15 -7.99
N ALA A 37 -13.14 9.88 -8.01
CA ALA A 37 -13.92 8.76 -7.48
C ALA A 37 -13.21 8.24 -6.24
N LEU A 38 -13.97 7.62 -5.35
CA LEU A 38 -13.42 6.97 -4.17
C LEU A 38 -12.90 5.60 -4.55
N ASP A 39 -11.64 5.34 -4.19
CA ASP A 39 -11.04 4.03 -4.21
C ASP A 39 -11.04 3.46 -2.79
N GLU A 40 -11.57 2.25 -2.64
CA GLU A 40 -11.48 1.46 -1.42
C GLU A 40 -10.29 0.50 -1.54
N VAL A 41 -9.21 0.80 -0.83
CA VAL A 41 -7.95 0.07 -0.96
C VAL A 41 -7.89 -1.07 0.06
N TRP A 42 -7.83 -2.28 -0.47
CA TRP A 42 -7.52 -3.49 0.29
C TRP A 42 -6.09 -3.92 -0.02
N LEU A 43 -5.20 -3.76 0.96
CA LEU A 43 -3.79 -4.11 0.79
C LEU A 43 -3.41 -5.29 1.67
N TYR A 44 -2.93 -6.34 1.02
CA TYR A 44 -2.24 -7.44 1.66
C TYR A 44 -0.76 -7.39 1.28
N ALA A 45 0.11 -7.70 2.23
CA ALA A 45 1.55 -7.78 2.00
C ALA A 45 2.11 -9.10 2.52
N CYS A 46 3.16 -9.60 1.89
CA CYS A 46 3.87 -10.80 2.30
C CYS A 46 5.36 -10.49 2.45
N ASN A 47 6.06 -11.27 3.26
CA ASN A 47 7.50 -11.16 3.44
C ASN A 47 8.15 -12.45 2.97
N THR A 48 8.99 -12.36 1.95
CA THR A 48 9.73 -13.51 1.41
C THR A 48 11.16 -13.59 1.94
N SER A 49 11.53 -12.74 2.89
CA SER A 49 12.84 -12.77 3.56
C SER A 49 12.81 -13.68 4.77
N THR A 50 14.00 -14.09 5.22
CA THR A 50 14.21 -14.94 6.39
C THR A 50 14.21 -14.16 7.71
N SER A 51 13.93 -12.85 7.68
CA SER A 51 13.91 -11.98 8.85
C SER A 51 12.58 -11.24 8.93
N ASP A 52 12.18 -10.85 10.12
CA ASP A 52 11.04 -9.95 10.30
C ASP A 52 11.35 -8.59 9.65
N VAL A 53 10.38 -8.04 8.92
CA VAL A 53 10.53 -6.79 8.17
C VAL A 53 9.46 -5.81 8.62
N LYS A 54 9.87 -4.59 8.99
CA LYS A 54 8.92 -3.51 9.25
C LYS A 54 8.50 -2.89 7.92
N LEU A 55 7.23 -3.05 7.58
CA LEU A 55 6.62 -2.38 6.43
C LEU A 55 5.98 -1.08 6.90
N SER A 56 6.35 0.01 6.24
CA SER A 56 5.79 1.33 6.47
C SER A 56 5.00 1.76 5.25
N ILE A 57 3.74 2.17 5.45
CA ILE A 57 2.84 2.65 4.40
C ILE A 57 2.67 4.16 4.56
N GLU A 58 2.82 4.86 3.44
CA GLU A 58 2.60 6.29 3.31
C GLU A 58 1.26 6.54 2.59
N TRP A 59 0.27 7.04 3.30
CA TRP A 59 -1.12 7.17 2.87
C TRP A 59 -1.49 8.59 2.43
N GLY A 60 -1.19 8.95 1.19
CA GLY A 60 -1.80 10.09 0.50
C GLY A 60 -1.67 11.50 1.12
N ALA A 61 -1.00 11.65 2.26
CA ALA A 61 -0.92 12.92 2.99
C ALA A 61 0.39 13.67 2.73
N THR A 62 0.42 14.94 3.15
CA THR A 62 1.59 15.83 3.02
C THR A 62 2.42 15.93 4.30
N SER A 63 1.91 15.46 5.44
CA SER A 63 2.59 15.45 6.74
C SER A 63 2.82 14.02 7.22
N ASP A 64 3.91 13.77 7.96
CA ASP A 64 4.30 12.40 8.33
C ASP A 64 3.33 11.73 9.31
N ASP A 65 2.79 12.48 10.28
CA ASP A 65 1.88 11.96 11.31
C ASP A 65 0.55 11.44 10.75
N GLU A 66 0.09 12.01 9.62
CA GLU A 66 -1.13 11.60 8.92
C GLU A 66 -0.85 10.53 7.86
N ARG A 67 0.40 10.46 7.41
CA ARG A 67 0.82 9.65 6.27
C ARG A 67 1.22 8.24 6.70
N LEU A 68 1.82 8.06 7.87
CA LEU A 68 2.55 6.82 8.17
C LEU A 68 1.75 5.84 9.02
N THR A 69 1.63 4.60 8.55
CA THR A 69 1.29 3.45 9.40
C THR A 69 2.33 2.36 9.23
N GLU A 70 2.63 1.64 10.30
CA GLU A 70 3.69 0.63 10.31
C GLU A 70 3.16 -0.72 10.81
N VAL A 71 3.65 -1.79 10.21
CA VAL A 71 3.38 -3.15 10.65
C VAL A 71 4.62 -4.02 10.44
N THR A 72 4.97 -4.82 11.44
CA THR A 72 6.00 -5.84 11.27
C THR A 72 5.37 -7.07 10.63
N ILE A 73 5.91 -7.47 9.47
CA ILE A 73 5.54 -8.71 8.79
C ILE A 73 6.62 -9.73 9.10
N GLY A 74 6.23 -10.82 9.75
CA GLY A 74 7.15 -11.88 10.17
C GLY A 74 7.93 -12.50 9.00
N ALA A 75 9.09 -13.07 9.29
CA ALA A 75 9.88 -13.83 8.33
C ALA A 75 9.02 -14.88 7.59
N GLU A 76 9.18 -14.97 6.27
CA GLU A 76 8.47 -15.93 5.40
C GLU A 76 6.94 -15.91 5.52
N ALA A 77 6.35 -14.83 6.06
CA ALA A 77 4.91 -14.71 6.21
C ALA A 77 4.22 -14.53 4.84
N GLY A 78 3.11 -15.25 4.67
CA GLY A 78 2.20 -15.05 3.55
C GLY A 78 1.45 -13.71 3.62
N TRP A 79 0.35 -13.59 2.87
CA TRP A 79 -0.43 -12.35 2.82
C TRP A 79 -1.05 -12.00 4.18
N VAL A 80 -0.57 -10.91 4.77
CA VAL A 80 -1.10 -10.24 5.97
C VAL A 80 -1.87 -9.00 5.53
N LEU A 81 -3.05 -8.78 6.11
CA LEU A 81 -3.85 -7.59 5.87
C LEU A 81 -3.17 -6.35 6.48
N VAL A 82 -2.83 -5.37 5.65
CA VAL A 82 -2.17 -4.12 6.05
C VAL A 82 -3.13 -2.94 5.99
N ILE A 83 -3.98 -2.88 4.95
CA ILE A 83 -4.98 -1.82 4.78
C ILE A 83 -6.37 -2.46 4.67
N PRO A 84 -7.25 -2.31 5.68
CA PRO A 84 -8.55 -2.97 5.73
C PRO A 84 -9.65 -2.14 5.04
N GLY A 85 -9.51 -1.88 3.73
CA GLY A 85 -10.54 -1.20 2.96
C GLY A 85 -10.66 0.29 3.28
N LEU A 86 -9.54 1.01 3.37
CA LEU A 86 -9.54 2.45 3.60
C LEU A 86 -9.86 3.20 2.29
N LEU A 87 -10.53 4.34 2.43
CA LEU A 87 -10.99 5.16 1.31
C LEU A 87 -9.95 6.23 0.94
N LEU A 88 -9.68 6.39 -0.35
CA LEU A 88 -8.80 7.43 -0.90
C LEU A 88 -9.36 8.01 -2.20
N SER A 89 -9.05 9.27 -2.50
CA SER A 89 -9.44 9.98 -3.73
C SER A 89 -8.42 11.09 -4.03
N ASN A 90 -8.69 11.93 -5.04
CA ASN A 90 -7.95 13.14 -5.39
C ASN A 90 -6.53 12.87 -5.93
N SER A 91 -6.34 11.76 -6.64
CA SER A 91 -5.03 11.37 -7.19
C SER A 91 -3.92 11.24 -6.15
N LEU A 92 -4.30 11.07 -4.88
CA LEU A 92 -3.37 10.82 -3.79
C LEU A 92 -2.71 9.44 -3.96
N VAL A 93 -1.46 9.33 -3.53
CA VAL A 93 -0.64 8.16 -3.77
C VAL A 93 -0.40 7.41 -2.47
N VAL A 94 -0.61 6.09 -2.52
CA VAL A 94 -0.18 5.15 -1.48
C VAL A 94 1.22 4.67 -1.84
N LYS A 95 2.16 4.85 -0.93
CA LYS A 95 3.55 4.37 -1.09
C LYS A 95 3.94 3.43 0.03
N ALA A 96 4.98 2.64 -0.18
CA ALA A 96 5.51 1.71 0.81
C ALA A 96 7.03 1.69 0.81
N PHE A 97 7.63 1.59 1.98
CA PHE A 97 9.05 1.29 2.16
C PHE A 97 9.20 0.28 3.30
N ALA A 98 10.31 -0.46 3.31
CA ALA A 98 10.55 -1.51 4.29
C ALA A 98 12.02 -1.56 4.71
N GLY A 99 12.26 -1.66 6.02
CA GLY A 99 13.60 -1.64 6.62
C GLY A 99 13.64 -2.26 8.00
#